data_AF-A0A1J8PY08-F1
#
_entry.id   AF-A0A1J8PY08-F1
#
_cell.length_a   1.000
_cell.length_b   1.000
_cell.length_c   1.000
_cell.angle_alpha   90.00
_cell.angle_beta   90.00
_cell.angle_gamma   90.00
#
_symmetry.space_group_name_H-M   'P 1'
#
loop_
_entity.id
_entity.type
_entity.pdbx_description
1 polymer ?
#
loop_
_entity_poly.entity_id
_entity_poly.type
_entity_poly.pdbx_seq_one_letter_code
_entity_poly.pdbx_strand_id
1 'polypeptide(L)'
;MKNIPSKVLCGVGATLLLAGCGGESKPNIAIGPPASTTQSVSQLLFDAYGIDSDKYNTYQEGFGAALDGVQDGNIDISIGILGLPSGSIENLQATSGDARLISLSDDAIDYIEENSAYQRFTIPANSYAFQNEDVSTITAYAILVGNTNTIDEDLGYELARLMHEHAEENTHSQSSFITLENALNGSEGLPIHPGAKKYYEEQGLTVDNPVAELGDTEAKEEFILGTGSQGGTYYPLGGEMATIWNRYLENQNFTNIETGASIENLVSIRDNNMDLGMTVHAPAQDAIAGSGEFDSGAIDNVAFIGHIYPEVIQIITRERSNIDSLSDLTD
;
A
#
# COMPACT_ATOMS: atom_id res chain seq x y z
N MET A 1 6.14 52.19 72.21
CA MET A 1 5.59 50.83 72.10
C MET A 1 5.21 50.57 70.65
N LYS A 2 5.99 49.78 69.92
CA LYS A 2 5.68 49.23 68.59
C LYS A 2 6.12 47.77 68.62
N ASN A 3 5.21 46.83 68.40
CA ASN A 3 5.50 45.40 68.25
C ASN A 3 4.87 44.88 66.94
N ILE A 4 5.66 44.05 66.26
CA ILE A 4 5.40 43.27 65.03
C ILE A 4 4.68 41.96 65.42
N PRO A 5 3.83 41.30 64.57
CA PRO A 5 4.25 40.25 63.59
C PRO A 5 3.34 40.22 62.32
N SER A 6 3.44 39.42 61.25
CA SER A 6 4.25 38.28 60.75
C SER A 6 4.06 38.16 59.22
N LYS A 7 5.03 37.54 58.54
CA LYS A 7 4.92 37.00 57.16
C LYS A 7 3.94 35.80 57.06
N VAL A 8 3.74 35.33 55.82
CA VAL A 8 3.12 34.05 55.35
C VAL A 8 1.64 34.28 54.96
N LEU A 9 1.14 33.97 53.75
CA LEU A 9 1.32 32.83 52.86
C LEU A 9 0.95 33.18 51.39
N CYS A 10 1.63 32.60 50.41
CA CYS A 10 1.27 32.62 48.99
C CYS A 10 0.01 31.76 48.77
N GLY A 11 -1.04 32.31 48.16
CA GLY A 11 -2.27 31.61 47.81
C GLY A 11 -2.58 31.85 46.33
N VAL A 12 -2.53 30.75 45.58
CA VAL A 12 -2.78 30.63 44.15
C VAL A 12 -4.14 31.21 43.79
N GLY A 13 -4.16 32.31 43.02
CA GLY A 13 -5.35 32.87 42.40
C GLY A 13 -5.21 32.72 40.88
N ALA A 14 -6.12 31.95 40.30
CA ALA A 14 -6.13 31.52 38.91
C ALA A 14 -5.88 32.68 37.91
N THR A 15 -4.80 32.56 37.14
CA THR A 15 -4.67 33.26 35.86
C THR A 15 -5.65 32.59 34.91
N LEU A 16 -6.75 33.28 34.60
CA LEU A 16 -7.57 33.00 33.42
C LEU A 16 -6.63 33.08 32.21
N LEU A 17 -6.16 31.92 31.73
CA LEU A 17 -5.71 31.78 30.36
C LEU A 17 -6.96 31.98 29.50
N LEU A 18 -7.03 33.14 28.86
CA LEU A 18 -7.91 33.36 27.73
C LEU A 18 -7.62 32.22 26.73
N ALA A 19 -8.57 31.30 26.61
CA ALA A 19 -8.64 30.41 25.47
C ALA A 19 -8.55 31.28 24.22
N GLY A 20 -7.44 31.14 23.50
CA GLY A 20 -7.32 31.68 22.15
C GLY A 20 -8.50 31.17 21.34
N CYS A 21 -9.06 32.07 20.54
CA CYS A 21 -10.19 31.85 19.66
C CYS A 21 -10.07 30.54 18.87
N GLY A 22 -11.18 29.83 18.74
CA GLY A 22 -11.31 28.67 17.86
C GLY A 22 -10.92 29.02 16.43
N GLY A 23 -9.81 28.43 15.98
CA GLY A 23 -9.78 27.86 14.64
C GLY A 23 -10.19 26.40 14.80
N GLU A 24 -10.95 25.86 13.85
CA GLU A 24 -11.16 24.42 13.77
C GLU A 24 -9.79 23.72 13.75
N SER A 25 -9.63 22.68 14.57
CA SER A 25 -8.40 21.91 14.55
C SER A 25 -8.34 21.18 13.21
N LYS A 26 -7.27 21.42 12.45
CA LYS A 26 -7.00 20.70 11.20
C LYS A 26 -7.01 19.19 11.45
N PRO A 27 -7.66 18.38 10.60
CA PRO A 27 -7.65 16.94 10.74
C PRO A 27 -6.24 16.38 10.55
N ASN A 28 -5.93 15.32 11.30
CA ASN A 28 -4.71 14.55 11.18
C ASN A 28 -4.92 13.44 10.16
N ILE A 29 -4.18 13.46 9.05
CA ILE A 29 -4.38 12.50 7.96
C ILE A 29 -3.10 11.69 7.73
N ALA A 30 -3.24 10.38 7.81
CA ALA A 30 -2.20 9.44 7.40
C ALA A 30 -2.28 9.18 5.90
N ILE A 31 -1.26 9.66 5.19
CA ILE A 31 -1.15 9.58 3.72
C ILE A 31 -0.25 8.44 3.26
N GLY A 32 0.22 7.60 4.19
CA GLY A 32 1.14 6.50 3.92
C GLY A 32 2.63 6.88 4.02
N PRO A 33 3.53 5.87 4.04
CA PRO A 33 4.96 6.07 4.22
C PRO A 33 5.59 6.97 3.14
N PRO A 34 6.73 7.62 3.43
CA PRO A 34 7.54 8.27 2.39
C PRO A 34 7.92 7.28 1.30
N ALA A 35 7.94 7.74 0.04
CA ALA A 35 8.25 6.89 -1.12
C ALA A 35 7.36 5.62 -1.17
N SER A 36 6.04 5.82 -1.05
CA SER A 36 5.04 4.76 -1.21
C SER A 36 3.98 5.16 -2.22
N THR A 37 3.36 4.17 -2.86
CA THR A 37 2.21 4.43 -3.76
C THR A 37 1.03 5.02 -3.01
N THR A 38 0.84 4.65 -1.74
CA THR A 38 -0.19 5.25 -0.88
C THR A 38 0.01 6.76 -0.75
N GLN A 39 1.25 7.24 -0.67
CA GLN A 39 1.55 8.66 -0.60
C GLN A 39 1.25 9.38 -1.91
N SER A 40 1.70 8.83 -3.04
CA SER A 40 1.45 9.45 -4.35
C SER A 40 -0.04 9.46 -4.70
N VAL A 41 -0.78 8.38 -4.42
CA VAL A 41 -2.23 8.34 -4.65
C VAL A 41 -3.00 9.24 -3.67
N SER A 42 -2.52 9.40 -2.42
CA SER A 42 -3.12 10.38 -1.49
C SER A 42 -2.99 11.80 -2.02
N GLN A 43 -1.83 12.16 -2.59
CA GLN A 43 -1.67 13.47 -3.22
C GLN A 43 -2.58 13.63 -4.43
N LEU A 44 -2.69 12.62 -5.29
CA LEU A 44 -3.59 12.63 -6.44
C LEU A 44 -5.07 12.81 -6.02
N LEU A 45 -5.49 12.17 -4.94
CA LEU A 45 -6.82 12.36 -4.34
C LEU A 45 -7.00 13.82 -3.88
N PHE A 46 -6.03 14.39 -3.17
CA PHE A 46 -6.13 15.79 -2.72
C PHE A 46 -6.18 16.77 -3.88
N ASP A 47 -5.39 16.54 -4.94
CA ASP A 47 -5.43 17.36 -6.15
C ASP A 47 -6.81 17.29 -6.83
N ALA A 48 -7.42 16.09 -6.90
CA ALA A 48 -8.75 15.88 -7.47
C ALA A 48 -9.85 16.65 -6.71
N TYR A 49 -9.69 16.80 -5.40
CA TYR A 49 -10.62 17.56 -4.54
C TYR A 49 -10.22 19.03 -4.35
N GLY A 50 -9.04 19.45 -4.80
CA GLY A 50 -8.50 20.78 -4.52
C GLY A 50 -8.18 21.03 -3.05
N ILE A 51 -7.74 20.00 -2.31
CA ILE A 51 -7.38 20.08 -0.89
C ILE A 51 -5.92 20.52 -0.76
N ASP A 52 -5.71 21.73 -0.24
CA ASP A 52 -4.38 22.25 0.02
C ASP A 52 -3.74 21.58 1.25
N SER A 53 -2.42 21.37 1.20
CA SER A 53 -1.64 20.76 2.30
C SER A 53 -1.71 21.51 3.63
N ASP A 54 -2.14 22.78 3.64
CA ASP A 54 -2.32 23.55 4.85
C ASP A 54 -3.71 23.33 5.50
N LYS A 55 -4.59 22.49 4.92
CA LYS A 55 -5.88 22.13 5.49
C LYS A 55 -5.83 21.00 6.50
N TYR A 56 -4.78 20.19 6.48
CA TYR A 56 -4.61 19.02 7.36
C TYR A 56 -3.21 18.97 7.98
N ASN A 57 -3.03 18.13 8.99
CA ASN A 57 -1.70 17.76 9.49
C ASN A 57 -1.32 16.40 8.89
N THR A 58 -0.14 16.33 8.27
CA THR A 58 0.33 15.13 7.58
C THR A 58 0.99 14.13 8.53
N TYR A 59 0.58 12.87 8.40
CA TYR A 59 1.21 11.70 9.02
C TYR A 59 1.67 10.74 7.91
N GLN A 60 2.90 10.25 8.01
CA GLN A 60 3.53 9.40 6.99
C GLN A 60 3.88 8.03 7.57
N GLU A 61 2.88 7.37 8.14
CA GLU A 61 3.04 6.09 8.84
C GLU A 61 2.65 4.91 7.95
N GLY A 62 3.15 3.72 8.29
CA GLY A 62 2.64 2.47 7.73
C GLY A 62 1.17 2.25 8.12
N PHE A 63 0.42 1.51 7.30
CA PHE A 63 -1.05 1.44 7.43
C PHE A 63 -1.51 0.91 8.80
N GLY A 64 -0.79 -0.04 9.38
CA GLY A 64 -1.10 -0.55 10.73
C GLY A 64 -0.99 0.53 11.82
N ALA A 65 0.13 1.25 11.87
CA ALA A 65 0.34 2.33 12.82
C ALA A 65 -0.66 3.48 12.61
N ALA A 66 -0.98 3.78 11.34
CA ALA A 66 -2.01 4.75 11.00
C ALA A 66 -3.39 4.35 11.58
N LEU A 67 -3.77 3.07 11.49
CA LEU A 67 -5.03 2.59 12.07
C LEU A 67 -5.00 2.55 13.60
N ASP A 68 -3.86 2.29 14.24
CA ASP A 68 -3.71 2.45 15.69
C ASP A 68 -3.95 3.91 16.09
N GLY A 69 -3.42 4.86 15.33
CA GLY A 69 -3.69 6.29 15.53
C GLY A 69 -5.16 6.67 15.32
N VAL A 70 -5.84 6.06 14.34
CA VAL A 70 -7.29 6.22 14.12
C VAL A 70 -8.10 5.66 15.29
N GLN A 71 -7.73 4.47 15.76
CA GLN A 71 -8.33 3.85 16.93
C GLN A 71 -8.21 4.76 18.15
N ASP A 72 -7.03 5.32 18.40
CA ASP A 72 -6.78 6.18 19.55
C ASP A 72 -7.41 7.58 19.39
N GLY A 73 -7.62 8.03 18.15
CA GLY A 73 -8.14 9.37 17.83
C GLY A 73 -7.06 10.43 17.70
N ASN A 74 -5.82 9.98 17.46
CA ASN A 74 -4.71 10.86 17.11
C ASN A 74 -4.64 11.09 15.59
N ILE A 75 -5.28 10.22 14.79
CA ILE A 75 -5.42 10.33 13.34
C ILE A 75 -6.91 10.30 13.02
N ASP A 76 -7.38 11.22 12.18
CA ASP A 76 -8.78 11.35 11.78
C ASP A 76 -9.10 10.53 10.53
N ILE A 77 -8.16 10.48 9.58
CA ILE A 77 -8.28 9.72 8.33
C ILE A 77 -7.01 8.91 8.08
N SER A 78 -7.15 7.65 7.70
CA SER A 78 -6.09 6.80 7.15
C SER A 78 -6.42 6.41 5.72
N ILE A 79 -5.49 6.66 4.79
CA ILE A 79 -5.61 6.27 3.39
C ILE A 79 -4.72 5.05 3.14
N GLY A 80 -5.23 4.03 2.44
CA GLY A 80 -4.46 2.85 2.07
C GLY A 80 -4.86 2.29 0.70
N ILE A 81 -3.88 1.72 -0.01
CA ILE A 81 -4.10 0.82 -1.14
C ILE A 81 -3.93 -0.62 -0.64
N LEU A 82 -4.99 -1.41 -0.67
CA LEU A 82 -5.05 -2.66 0.08
C LEU A 82 -5.87 -3.73 -0.65
N GLY A 83 -5.67 -4.98 -0.24
CA GLY A 83 -6.60 -6.06 -0.54
C GLY A 83 -7.97 -5.82 0.10
N LEU A 84 -8.99 -6.37 -0.53
CA LEU A 84 -10.37 -6.30 -0.08
C LEU A 84 -10.88 -7.73 0.22
N PRO A 85 -11.35 -8.04 1.44
CA PRO A 85 -11.27 -7.24 2.66
C PRO A 85 -9.86 -7.18 3.26
N SER A 86 -9.61 -6.15 4.08
CA SER A 86 -8.39 -5.97 4.87
C SER A 86 -8.64 -6.35 6.33
N GLY A 87 -7.85 -7.28 6.86
CA GLY A 87 -7.94 -7.72 8.26
C GLY A 87 -7.67 -6.59 9.26
N SER A 88 -6.84 -5.61 8.91
CA SER A 88 -6.57 -4.46 9.79
C SER A 88 -7.77 -3.53 9.92
N ILE A 89 -8.57 -3.37 8.86
CA ILE A 89 -9.82 -2.61 8.90
C ILE A 89 -10.88 -3.37 9.72
N GLU A 90 -10.97 -4.69 9.55
CA GLU A 90 -11.84 -5.52 10.39
C GLU A 90 -11.47 -5.44 11.87
N ASN A 91 -10.18 -5.45 12.19
CA ASN A 91 -9.69 -5.29 13.55
C ASN A 91 -10.04 -3.91 14.13
N LEU A 92 -9.86 -2.82 13.36
CA LEU A 92 -10.29 -1.49 13.80
C LEU A 92 -11.79 -1.49 14.10
N GLN A 93 -12.63 -2.06 13.24
CA GLN A 93 -14.06 -2.12 13.51
C GLN A 93 -14.37 -2.94 14.77
N ALA A 94 -13.69 -4.08 14.96
CA ALA A 94 -13.90 -4.94 16.11
C ALA A 94 -13.54 -4.26 17.44
N THR A 95 -12.55 -3.36 17.44
CA THR A 95 -12.08 -2.65 18.64
C THR A 95 -12.81 -1.33 18.88
N SER A 96 -13.07 -0.57 17.83
CA SER A 96 -13.65 0.79 17.91
C SER A 96 -15.17 0.81 17.82
N GLY A 97 -15.76 -0.11 17.06
CA GLY A 97 -17.20 -0.25 16.84
C GLY A 97 -17.82 0.79 15.91
N ASP A 98 -17.05 1.74 15.38
CA ASP A 98 -17.53 2.89 14.63
C ASP A 98 -16.61 3.25 13.44
N ALA A 99 -15.92 2.26 12.85
CA ALA A 99 -15.13 2.46 11.65
C ALA A 99 -16.02 2.77 10.44
N ARG A 100 -15.52 3.61 9.53
CA ARG A 100 -16.24 4.04 8.33
C ARG A 100 -15.31 4.18 7.14
N LEU A 101 -15.79 3.77 5.98
CA LEU A 101 -15.18 4.05 4.68
C LEU A 101 -15.71 5.37 4.12
N ILE A 102 -14.82 6.21 3.58
CA ILE A 102 -15.20 7.43 2.83
C ILE A 102 -15.28 7.07 1.35
N SER A 103 -16.42 7.38 0.72
CA SER A 103 -16.62 7.22 -0.73
C SER A 103 -16.05 8.41 -1.49
N LEU A 104 -15.42 8.13 -2.63
CA LEU A 104 -15.03 9.15 -3.60
C LEU A 104 -16.24 9.68 -4.37
N SER A 105 -16.13 10.93 -4.85
CA SER A 105 -17.08 11.53 -5.79
C SER A 105 -16.79 11.09 -7.22
N ASP A 106 -17.80 11.15 -8.09
CA ASP A 106 -17.62 10.85 -9.51
C ASP A 106 -16.60 11.78 -10.17
N ASP A 107 -16.66 13.09 -9.89
CA ASP A 107 -15.72 14.07 -10.43
C ASP A 107 -14.26 13.77 -10.04
N ALA A 108 -14.03 13.30 -8.81
CA ALA A 108 -12.69 12.94 -8.36
C ALA A 108 -12.19 11.66 -9.05
N ILE A 109 -13.06 10.65 -9.21
CA ILE A 109 -12.72 9.42 -9.93
C ILE A 109 -12.41 9.74 -11.39
N ASP A 110 -13.23 10.55 -12.06
CA ASP A 110 -13.04 10.93 -13.46
C ASP A 110 -11.71 11.67 -13.65
N TYR A 111 -11.38 12.62 -12.75
CA TYR A 111 -10.06 13.28 -12.75
C TYR A 111 -8.92 12.28 -12.62
N ILE A 112 -9.05 11.29 -11.73
CA ILE A 112 -8.01 10.29 -11.50
C ILE A 112 -7.82 9.38 -12.71
N GLU A 113 -8.90 8.90 -13.34
CA GLU A 113 -8.83 8.06 -14.55
C GLU A 113 -8.21 8.82 -15.73
N GLU A 114 -8.43 10.13 -15.82
CA GLU A 114 -7.82 10.97 -16.88
C GLU A 114 -6.32 11.22 -16.67
N ASN A 115 -5.83 11.16 -15.42
CA ASN A 115 -4.47 11.57 -15.04
C ASN A 115 -3.60 10.42 -14.49
N SER A 116 -4.07 9.17 -14.53
CA SER A 116 -3.34 8.03 -13.97
C SER A 116 -3.75 6.70 -14.62
N ALA A 117 -3.12 5.61 -14.18
CA ALA A 117 -3.48 4.24 -14.57
C ALA A 117 -4.53 3.59 -13.63
N TYR A 118 -5.02 4.32 -12.62
CA TYR A 118 -6.07 3.82 -11.74
C TYR A 118 -7.42 3.76 -12.47
N GLN A 119 -8.25 2.80 -12.09
CA GLN A 119 -9.58 2.60 -12.67
C GLN A 119 -10.66 2.74 -11.62
N ARG A 120 -11.83 3.23 -12.01
CA ARG A 120 -13.03 3.25 -11.17
C ARG A 120 -13.35 1.86 -10.64
N PHE A 121 -13.68 1.80 -9.35
CA PHE A 121 -14.11 0.60 -8.68
C PHE A 121 -15.22 0.89 -7.67
N THR A 122 -16.02 -0.11 -7.37
CA THR A 122 -17.04 -0.05 -6.32
C THR A 122 -16.75 -1.16 -5.34
N ILE A 123 -16.50 -0.82 -4.08
CA ILE A 123 -16.52 -1.78 -2.97
C ILE A 123 -18.00 -2.11 -2.72
N PRO A 124 -18.49 -3.31 -3.05
CA PRO A 124 -19.90 -3.63 -2.88
C PRO A 124 -20.30 -3.58 -1.40
N ALA A 125 -21.55 -3.22 -1.12
CA ALA A 125 -22.16 -3.36 0.21
C ALA A 125 -21.89 -4.75 0.80
N ASN A 126 -21.56 -4.80 2.08
CA ASN A 126 -21.22 -5.99 2.85
C ASN A 126 -19.86 -6.64 2.47
N SER A 127 -18.98 -5.92 1.77
CA SER A 127 -17.57 -6.34 1.65
C SER A 127 -16.86 -6.34 3.00
N TYR A 128 -17.27 -5.39 3.86
CA TYR A 128 -17.04 -5.46 5.30
C TYR A 128 -18.38 -5.57 6.01
N ALA A 129 -18.44 -6.32 7.12
CA ALA A 129 -19.68 -6.53 7.87
C ALA A 129 -20.34 -5.24 8.41
N PHE A 130 -19.57 -4.16 8.59
CA PHE A 130 -20.07 -2.86 9.07
C PHE A 130 -20.49 -1.92 7.93
N GLN A 131 -20.13 -2.22 6.69
CA GLN A 131 -20.36 -1.37 5.54
C GLN A 131 -21.61 -1.84 4.78
N ASN A 132 -22.73 -1.13 4.96
CA ASN A 132 -24.04 -1.53 4.41
C ASN A 132 -24.38 -0.90 3.05
N GLU A 133 -23.55 0.02 2.55
CA GLU A 133 -23.76 0.75 1.30
C GLU A 133 -22.51 0.66 0.43
N ASP A 134 -22.69 0.63 -0.89
CA ASP A 134 -21.58 0.65 -1.85
C ASP A 134 -20.66 1.86 -1.62
N VAL A 135 -19.35 1.66 -1.75
CA VAL A 135 -18.35 2.73 -1.66
C VAL A 135 -17.68 2.86 -3.01
N SER A 136 -17.80 4.05 -3.62
CA SER A 136 -17.12 4.35 -4.88
C SER A 136 -15.66 4.71 -4.60
N THR A 137 -14.75 4.12 -5.35
CA THR A 137 -13.31 4.27 -5.16
C THR A 137 -12.57 3.98 -6.47
N ILE A 138 -11.26 3.79 -6.39
CA ILE A 138 -10.40 3.37 -7.49
C ILE A 138 -9.64 2.09 -7.14
N THR A 139 -9.19 1.38 -8.17
CA THR A 139 -8.47 0.11 -8.10
C THR A 139 -7.23 0.12 -8.98
N ALA A 140 -6.30 -0.78 -8.65
CA ALA A 140 -5.10 -1.11 -9.41
C ALA A 140 -4.77 -2.60 -9.22
N TYR A 141 -3.67 -3.07 -9.81
CA TYR A 141 -3.15 -4.43 -9.57
C TYR A 141 -1.89 -4.42 -8.72
N ALA A 142 -1.86 -5.31 -7.73
CA ALA A 142 -0.65 -5.76 -7.06
C ALA A 142 0.04 -6.79 -7.95
N ILE A 143 1.34 -6.61 -8.16
CA ILE A 143 2.17 -7.49 -8.96
C ILE A 143 3.43 -7.87 -8.19
N LEU A 144 3.96 -9.05 -8.50
CA LEU A 144 5.29 -9.48 -8.08
C LEU A 144 6.28 -9.15 -9.18
N VAL A 145 7.37 -8.49 -8.82
CA VAL A 145 8.51 -8.22 -9.70
C VAL A 145 9.79 -8.84 -9.13
N GLY A 146 10.73 -9.20 -10.01
CA GLY A 146 12.03 -9.73 -9.65
C GLY A 146 13.18 -8.89 -10.21
N ASN A 147 14.31 -8.91 -9.52
CA ASN A 147 15.56 -8.30 -9.94
C ASN A 147 16.25 -9.18 -10.98
N THR A 148 16.45 -8.66 -12.20
CA THR A 148 17.04 -9.44 -13.31
C THR A 148 18.52 -9.75 -13.13
N ASN A 149 19.18 -9.13 -12.14
CA ASN A 149 20.56 -9.42 -11.78
C ASN A 149 20.69 -10.55 -10.73
N THR A 150 19.60 -10.94 -10.07
CA THR A 150 19.67 -11.94 -8.98
C THR A 150 18.69 -13.10 -9.14
N ILE A 151 17.62 -12.94 -9.92
CA ILE A 151 16.69 -14.01 -10.27
C ILE A 151 17.07 -14.58 -11.63
N ASP A 152 17.55 -15.82 -11.65
CA ASP A 152 17.86 -16.53 -12.89
C ASP A 152 16.60 -17.11 -13.56
N GLU A 153 16.74 -17.57 -14.80
CA GLU A 153 15.62 -18.10 -15.60
C GLU A 153 14.88 -19.23 -14.88
N ASP A 154 15.60 -20.18 -14.29
CA ASP A 154 15.02 -21.34 -13.62
C ASP A 154 14.25 -20.92 -12.37
N LEU A 155 14.82 -20.03 -11.55
CA LEU A 155 14.14 -19.53 -10.36
C LEU A 155 12.90 -18.71 -10.72
N GLY A 156 12.97 -17.85 -11.74
CA GLY A 156 11.80 -17.10 -12.17
C GLY A 156 10.67 -17.97 -12.72
N TYR A 157 11.00 -19.11 -13.35
CA TYR A 157 10.02 -20.14 -13.72
C TYR A 157 9.39 -20.77 -12.48
N GLU A 158 10.19 -21.18 -11.51
CA GLU A 158 9.71 -21.82 -10.28
C GLU A 158 8.87 -20.86 -9.42
N LEU A 159 9.24 -19.59 -9.33
CA LEU A 159 8.45 -18.58 -8.61
C LEU A 159 7.06 -18.41 -9.24
N ALA A 160 6.99 -18.26 -10.57
CA ALA A 160 5.71 -18.19 -11.28
C ALA A 160 4.89 -19.49 -11.08
N ARG A 161 5.53 -20.66 -11.21
CA ARG A 161 4.87 -21.95 -11.01
C ARG A 161 4.29 -22.11 -9.60
N LEU A 162 5.11 -21.87 -8.58
CA LEU A 162 4.73 -22.06 -7.18
C LEU A 162 3.66 -21.06 -6.74
N MET A 163 3.67 -19.83 -7.27
CA MET A 163 2.60 -18.86 -7.02
C MET A 163 1.22 -19.43 -7.35
N HIS A 164 1.08 -20.13 -8.47
CA HIS A 164 -0.22 -20.62 -8.95
C HIS A 164 -0.52 -22.05 -8.47
N GLU A 165 0.45 -22.97 -8.52
CA GLU A 165 0.21 -24.38 -8.18
C GLU A 165 0.01 -24.61 -6.68
N HIS A 166 0.49 -23.68 -5.83
CA HIS A 166 0.37 -23.76 -4.38
C HIS A 166 -0.37 -22.56 -3.77
N ALA A 167 -1.12 -21.79 -4.58
CA ALA A 167 -1.91 -20.65 -4.10
C ALA A 167 -2.87 -21.04 -2.96
N GLU A 168 -3.49 -22.23 -3.05
CA GLU A 168 -4.44 -22.75 -2.05
C GLU A 168 -3.80 -23.05 -0.68
N GLU A 169 -2.47 -23.16 -0.61
CA GLU A 169 -1.76 -23.34 0.66
C GLU A 169 -1.59 -22.02 1.42
N ASN A 170 -1.82 -20.88 0.76
CA ASN A 170 -1.78 -19.56 1.35
C ASN A 170 -3.16 -19.21 1.91
N THR A 171 -3.23 -19.01 3.22
CA THR A 171 -4.45 -18.76 3.99
C THR A 171 -4.89 -17.29 3.96
N HIS A 172 -4.06 -16.39 3.41
CA HIS A 172 -4.41 -14.99 3.23
C HIS A 172 -5.55 -14.83 2.21
N SER A 173 -6.56 -14.01 2.49
CA SER A 173 -7.77 -13.86 1.65
C SER A 173 -7.48 -13.56 0.18
N GLN A 174 -6.44 -12.76 -0.06
CA GLN A 174 -6.04 -12.33 -1.40
C GLN A 174 -5.38 -13.44 -2.24
N SER A 175 -4.97 -14.57 -1.65
CA SER A 175 -4.42 -15.71 -2.40
C SER A 175 -5.42 -16.27 -3.41
N SER A 176 -6.73 -16.10 -3.15
CA SER A 176 -7.81 -16.50 -4.05
C SER A 176 -7.78 -15.80 -5.42
N PHE A 177 -7.06 -14.67 -5.54
CA PHE A 177 -6.87 -13.97 -6.81
C PHE A 177 -5.65 -14.43 -7.60
N ILE A 178 -4.76 -15.23 -6.99
CA ILE A 178 -3.59 -15.82 -7.62
C ILE A 178 -4.05 -17.03 -8.43
N THR A 179 -4.52 -16.76 -9.64
CA THR A 179 -5.03 -17.76 -10.58
C THR A 179 -4.39 -17.56 -11.94
N LEU A 180 -4.39 -18.62 -12.76
CA LEU A 180 -3.93 -18.53 -14.16
C LEU A 180 -4.76 -17.54 -14.99
N GLU A 181 -6.05 -17.38 -14.70
CA GLU A 181 -6.91 -16.40 -15.38
C GLU A 181 -6.42 -14.97 -15.16
N ASN A 182 -5.95 -14.66 -13.95
CA ASN A 182 -5.50 -13.32 -13.58
C ASN A 182 -3.99 -13.11 -13.80
N ALA A 183 -3.23 -14.15 -14.13
CA ALA A 183 -1.78 -14.19 -13.97
C ALA A 183 -1.00 -13.04 -14.64
N LEU A 184 -1.54 -12.47 -15.71
CA LEU A 184 -0.92 -11.39 -16.49
C LEU A 184 -1.54 -10.01 -16.27
N ASN A 185 -2.53 -9.86 -15.37
CA ASN A 185 -3.14 -8.57 -15.08
C ASN A 185 -2.11 -7.59 -14.51
N GLY A 186 -2.07 -6.37 -15.03
CA GLY A 186 -1.11 -5.34 -14.62
C GLY A 186 0.30 -5.56 -15.18
N SER A 187 0.49 -6.48 -16.13
CA SER A 187 1.77 -6.69 -16.81
C SER A 187 2.00 -5.72 -17.97
N GLU A 188 0.97 -5.01 -18.42
CA GLU A 188 1.03 -4.17 -19.61
C GLU A 188 2.17 -3.13 -19.51
N GLY A 189 3.00 -3.05 -20.54
CA GLY A 189 4.15 -2.13 -20.57
C GLY A 189 5.36 -2.57 -19.74
N LEU A 190 5.28 -3.68 -18.98
CA LEU A 190 6.38 -4.22 -18.19
C LEU A 190 7.13 -5.32 -18.93
N PRO A 191 8.47 -5.40 -18.82
CA PRO A 191 9.22 -6.56 -19.28
C PRO A 191 8.91 -7.76 -18.39
N ILE A 192 8.60 -8.91 -18.99
CA ILE A 192 8.35 -10.16 -18.28
C ILE A 192 9.64 -10.94 -18.09
N HIS A 193 9.80 -11.54 -16.92
CA HIS A 193 10.92 -12.44 -16.65
C HIS A 193 10.85 -13.67 -17.59
N PRO A 194 11.95 -14.09 -18.26
CA PRO A 194 11.92 -15.17 -19.24
C PRO A 194 11.40 -16.50 -18.67
N GLY A 195 11.81 -16.85 -17.44
CA GLY A 195 11.28 -18.02 -16.74
C GLY A 195 9.77 -17.98 -16.48
N ALA A 196 9.25 -16.82 -16.05
CA ALA A 196 7.83 -16.63 -15.80
C ALA A 196 7.02 -16.71 -17.10
N LYS A 197 7.52 -16.06 -18.17
CA LYS A 197 6.94 -16.17 -19.52
C LYS A 197 6.82 -17.63 -19.97
N LYS A 198 7.90 -18.39 -19.84
CA LYS A 198 7.91 -19.81 -20.19
C LYS A 198 6.84 -20.59 -19.44
N TYR A 199 6.73 -20.41 -18.13
CA TYR A 199 5.68 -21.05 -17.33
C TYR A 199 4.28 -20.71 -17.86
N TYR A 200 3.98 -19.41 -18.05
CA TYR A 200 2.65 -18.99 -18.50
C TYR A 200 2.30 -19.49 -19.90
N GLU A 201 3.25 -19.50 -20.84
CA GLU A 201 3.04 -20.05 -22.18
C GLU A 201 2.78 -21.56 -22.15
N GLU A 202 3.45 -22.30 -21.25
CA GLU A 202 3.17 -23.73 -21.02
C GLU A 202 1.78 -23.97 -20.43
N GLN A 203 1.26 -23.03 -19.63
CA GLN A 203 -0.12 -23.03 -19.15
C GLN A 203 -1.15 -22.57 -20.21
N GLY A 204 -0.69 -22.26 -21.43
CA GLY A 204 -1.54 -21.88 -22.55
C GLY A 204 -1.92 -20.40 -22.61
N LEU A 205 -1.28 -19.55 -21.81
CA LEU A 205 -1.46 -18.10 -21.86
C LEU A 205 -0.68 -17.51 -23.05
N THR A 206 -1.23 -16.46 -23.66
CA THR A 206 -0.48 -15.64 -24.62
C THR A 206 0.22 -14.51 -23.86
N VAL A 207 1.54 -14.44 -23.99
CA VAL A 207 2.36 -13.44 -23.29
C VAL A 207 3.01 -12.52 -24.33
N ASP A 208 2.46 -11.32 -24.50
CA ASP A 208 2.93 -10.34 -25.50
C ASP A 208 3.95 -9.32 -24.94
N ASN A 209 4.25 -9.42 -23.64
CA ASN A 209 5.21 -8.56 -22.97
C ASN A 209 6.62 -8.67 -23.59
N PRO A 210 7.42 -7.58 -23.61
CA PRO A 210 8.84 -7.69 -23.92
C PRO A 210 9.52 -8.61 -22.90
N VAL A 211 10.47 -9.42 -23.34
CA VAL A 211 11.22 -10.31 -22.43
C VAL A 211 12.36 -9.53 -21.80
N ALA A 212 12.48 -9.59 -20.47
CA ALA A 212 13.57 -8.95 -19.75
C ALA A 212 14.92 -9.60 -20.09
N GLU A 213 15.97 -8.79 -20.21
CA GLU A 213 17.35 -9.27 -20.28
C GLU A 213 17.83 -9.59 -18.86
N LEU A 214 18.33 -10.81 -18.66
CA LEU A 214 18.93 -11.23 -17.39
C LEU A 214 20.39 -10.81 -17.34
N GLY A 215 20.83 -10.33 -16.18
CA GLY A 215 22.24 -10.10 -15.89
C GLY A 215 23.00 -11.42 -15.67
N ASP A 216 24.32 -11.32 -15.49
CA ASP A 216 25.11 -12.46 -15.04
C ASP A 216 24.77 -12.76 -13.57
N THR A 217 23.81 -13.66 -13.35
CA THR A 217 23.35 -14.09 -12.03
C THR A 217 24.38 -15.02 -11.38
N GLU A 218 24.94 -14.65 -10.23
CA GLU A 218 25.72 -15.57 -9.40
C GLU A 218 24.79 -16.51 -8.64
N ALA A 219 25.27 -17.73 -8.36
CA ALA A 219 24.52 -18.68 -7.55
C ALA A 219 24.25 -18.08 -6.15
N LYS A 220 22.96 -17.92 -5.83
CA LYS A 220 22.47 -17.31 -4.60
C LYS A 220 21.49 -18.25 -3.90
N GLU A 221 21.61 -18.36 -2.59
CA GLU A 221 20.71 -19.17 -1.76
C GLU A 221 19.75 -18.30 -0.93
N GLU A 222 20.06 -17.02 -0.70
CA GLU A 222 19.29 -16.14 0.19
C GLU A 222 18.64 -15.00 -0.61
N PHE A 223 17.31 -14.87 -0.52
CA PHE A 223 16.53 -13.92 -1.30
C PHE A 223 15.68 -13.03 -0.39
N ILE A 224 15.65 -11.73 -0.70
CA ILE A 224 14.87 -10.74 0.02
C ILE A 224 13.63 -10.37 -0.80
N LEU A 225 12.45 -10.57 -0.19
CA LEU A 225 11.16 -10.11 -0.71
C LEU A 225 10.75 -8.81 0.00
N GLY A 226 10.77 -7.69 -0.72
CA GLY A 226 10.15 -6.45 -0.27
C GLY A 226 8.63 -6.56 -0.29
N THR A 227 8.00 -6.22 0.84
CA THR A 227 6.56 -6.27 0.99
C THR A 227 6.00 -4.87 1.23
N GLY A 228 5.43 -4.60 2.41
CA GLY A 228 4.96 -3.29 2.86
C GLY A 228 4.88 -3.28 4.37
N SER A 229 4.15 -2.35 4.96
CA SER A 229 3.96 -2.30 6.42
C SER A 229 3.23 -3.54 6.97
N GLN A 230 3.51 -3.94 8.21
CA GLN A 230 2.90 -5.12 8.85
C GLN A 230 1.36 -5.12 8.88
N GLY A 231 0.74 -3.95 9.01
CA GLY A 231 -0.72 -3.81 8.97
C GLY A 231 -1.32 -3.70 7.57
N GLY A 232 -0.50 -3.71 6.52
CA GLY A 232 -0.94 -3.72 5.13
C GLY A 232 -1.18 -5.15 4.62
N THR A 233 -1.54 -5.26 3.34
CA THR A 233 -1.83 -6.54 2.70
C THR A 233 -0.58 -7.30 2.27
N TYR A 234 0.45 -6.60 1.79
CA TYR A 234 1.67 -7.23 1.27
C TYR A 234 2.44 -8.04 2.31
N TYR A 235 2.58 -7.53 3.53
CA TYR A 235 3.44 -8.17 4.55
C TYR A 235 2.97 -9.59 4.94
N PRO A 236 1.71 -9.80 5.40
CA PRO A 236 1.24 -11.14 5.73
C PRO A 236 1.17 -12.05 4.50
N LEU A 237 0.68 -11.56 3.36
CA LEU A 237 0.58 -12.35 2.13
C LEU A 237 1.97 -12.82 1.65
N GLY A 238 2.94 -11.90 1.58
CA GLY A 238 4.30 -12.18 1.16
C GLY A 238 5.04 -13.10 2.13
N GLY A 239 4.75 -13.03 3.44
CA GLY A 239 5.29 -13.98 4.42
C GLY A 239 4.79 -15.41 4.20
N GLU A 240 3.52 -15.58 3.86
CA GLU A 240 2.98 -16.90 3.49
C GLU A 240 3.52 -17.39 2.15
N MET A 241 3.68 -16.52 1.15
CA MET A 241 4.34 -16.85 -0.12
C MET A 241 5.80 -17.32 0.11
N ALA A 242 6.59 -16.58 0.89
CA ALA A 242 7.96 -16.95 1.22
C ALA A 242 8.03 -18.30 1.97
N THR A 243 7.08 -18.55 2.88
CA THR A 243 6.97 -19.84 3.60
C THR A 243 6.69 -21.00 2.64
N ILE A 244 5.84 -20.79 1.63
CA ILE A 244 5.56 -21.80 0.60
C ILE A 244 6.80 -22.02 -0.26
N TRP A 245 7.47 -20.96 -0.74
CA TRP A 245 8.70 -21.10 -1.52
C TRP A 245 9.78 -21.87 -0.76
N ASN A 246 10.04 -21.54 0.50
CA ASN A 246 11.01 -22.24 1.36
C ASN A 246 10.69 -23.73 1.58
N ARG A 247 9.44 -24.16 1.37
CA ARG A 247 9.03 -25.56 1.47
C ARG A 247 9.38 -26.36 0.23
N TYR A 248 9.32 -25.74 -0.95
CA TYR A 248 9.46 -26.41 -2.24
C TYR A 248 10.81 -26.16 -2.92
N LEU A 249 11.50 -25.10 -2.54
CA LEU A 249 12.80 -24.69 -3.08
C LEU A 249 13.92 -25.02 -2.08
N GLU A 250 14.31 -26.29 -2.01
CA GLU A 250 15.17 -26.83 -0.94
C GLU A 250 16.55 -26.16 -0.78
N ASN A 251 17.05 -25.50 -1.84
CA ASN A 251 18.36 -24.83 -1.84
C ASN A 251 18.25 -23.30 -1.85
N GLN A 252 17.06 -22.75 -1.67
CA GLN A 252 16.82 -21.32 -1.58
C GLN A 252 16.08 -20.98 -0.28
N ASN A 253 16.32 -19.80 0.24
CA ASN A 253 15.68 -19.24 1.42
C ASN A 253 15.18 -17.82 1.12
N PHE A 254 13.89 -17.61 1.26
CA PHE A 254 13.19 -16.36 1.02
C PHE A 254 12.81 -15.73 2.36
N THR A 255 13.23 -14.48 2.55
CA THR A 255 12.87 -13.67 3.71
C THR A 255 12.06 -12.48 3.25
N ASN A 256 10.81 -12.38 3.71
CA ASN A 256 10.02 -11.17 3.51
C ASN A 256 10.43 -10.09 4.52
N ILE A 257 10.53 -8.84 4.06
CA ILE A 257 10.86 -7.69 4.90
C ILE A 257 9.79 -6.61 4.83
N GLU A 258 9.61 -5.90 5.93
CA GLU A 258 8.76 -4.71 6.01
C GLU A 258 9.43 -3.54 5.31
N THR A 259 8.68 -2.81 4.49
CA THR A 259 9.13 -1.65 3.71
C THR A 259 8.01 -0.62 3.59
N GLY A 260 8.29 0.54 2.97
CA GLY A 260 7.33 1.52 2.47
C GLY A 260 6.51 1.05 1.25
N ALA A 261 6.64 -0.22 0.83
CA ALA A 261 6.00 -0.83 -0.32
C ALA A 261 6.57 -0.43 -1.69
N SER A 262 5.72 -0.17 -2.67
CA SER A 262 6.06 -0.23 -4.10
C SER A 262 7.31 0.54 -4.52
N ILE A 263 7.39 1.85 -4.24
CA ILE A 263 8.49 2.68 -4.72
C ILE A 263 9.79 2.29 -4.00
N GLU A 264 9.76 2.09 -2.67
CA GLU A 264 10.93 1.61 -1.93
C GLU A 264 11.41 0.23 -2.42
N ASN A 265 10.49 -0.69 -2.71
CA ASN A 265 10.82 -2.02 -3.22
C ASN A 265 11.50 -1.93 -4.60
N LEU A 266 10.95 -1.13 -5.51
CA LEU A 266 11.52 -0.88 -6.84
C LEU A 266 12.90 -0.22 -6.75
N VAL A 267 13.04 0.82 -5.92
CA VAL A 267 14.33 1.49 -5.68
C VAL A 267 15.36 0.52 -5.07
N SER A 268 14.94 -0.36 -4.16
CA SER A 268 15.83 -1.35 -3.56
C SER A 268 16.27 -2.42 -4.56
N ILE A 269 15.40 -2.79 -5.52
CA ILE A 269 15.76 -3.66 -6.65
C ILE A 269 16.78 -2.96 -7.56
N ARG A 270 16.54 -1.69 -7.94
CA ARG A 270 17.50 -0.87 -8.71
C ARG A 270 18.89 -0.89 -8.10
N ASP A 271 18.94 -0.72 -6.78
CA ASP A 271 20.19 -0.63 -6.03
C ASP A 271 20.78 -2.02 -5.68
N ASN A 272 20.18 -3.11 -6.17
CA ASN A 272 20.55 -4.52 -5.91
C ASN A 272 20.56 -4.91 -4.42
N ASN A 273 19.79 -4.21 -3.60
CA ASN A 273 19.59 -4.53 -2.18
C ASN A 273 18.35 -5.43 -1.94
N MET A 274 17.60 -5.73 -3.00
CA MET A 274 16.39 -6.54 -2.97
C MET A 274 16.28 -7.41 -4.22
N ASP A 275 15.74 -8.61 -4.06
CA ASP A 275 15.64 -9.62 -5.12
C ASP A 275 14.23 -9.71 -5.70
N LEU A 276 13.22 -9.57 -4.84
CA LEU A 276 11.81 -9.64 -5.20
C LEU A 276 11.09 -8.48 -4.54
N GLY A 277 10.09 -7.93 -5.20
CA GLY A 277 9.30 -6.82 -4.66
C GLY A 277 7.82 -6.98 -5.01
N MET A 278 6.95 -6.72 -4.03
CA MET A 278 5.54 -6.48 -4.29
C MET A 278 5.36 -5.00 -4.64
N THR A 279 4.62 -4.71 -5.70
CA THR A 279 4.38 -3.34 -6.16
C THR A 279 3.02 -3.20 -6.81
N VAL A 280 2.47 -1.99 -6.77
CA VAL A 280 1.36 -1.63 -7.65
C VAL A 280 1.93 -1.54 -9.08
N HIS A 281 1.18 -2.01 -10.07
CA HIS A 281 1.62 -2.02 -11.46
C HIS A 281 1.99 -0.63 -12.01
N ALA A 282 1.23 0.42 -11.66
CA ALA A 282 1.48 1.79 -12.14
C ALA A 282 2.88 2.34 -11.75
N PRO A 283 3.30 2.31 -10.47
CA PRO A 283 4.69 2.62 -10.10
C PRO A 283 5.75 1.77 -10.82
N ALA A 284 5.46 0.49 -11.13
CA ALA A 284 6.40 -0.33 -11.88
C ALA A 284 6.54 0.14 -13.34
N GLN A 285 5.46 0.61 -13.96
CA GLN A 285 5.48 1.20 -15.30
C GLN A 285 6.28 2.50 -15.29
N ASP A 286 6.06 3.37 -14.29
CA ASP A 286 6.81 4.61 -14.11
C ASP A 286 8.30 4.35 -13.88
N ALA A 287 8.65 3.31 -13.11
CA ALA A 287 10.02 2.90 -12.88
C ALA A 287 10.75 2.52 -14.17
N ILE A 288 10.14 1.69 -15.02
CA ILE A 288 10.72 1.31 -16.32
C ILE A 288 10.84 2.53 -17.25
N ALA A 289 9.85 3.43 -17.23
CA ALA A 289 9.84 4.61 -18.07
C ALA A 289 10.79 5.73 -17.59
N GLY A 290 11.19 5.71 -16.31
CA GLY A 290 11.93 6.79 -15.67
C GLY A 290 11.09 8.06 -15.53
N SER A 291 9.81 7.91 -15.16
CA SER A 291 8.85 9.00 -14.96
C SER A 291 8.37 9.10 -13.51
N GLY A 292 7.78 10.24 -13.17
CA GLY A 292 7.15 10.46 -11.87
C GLY A 292 8.18 10.41 -10.75
N GLU A 293 7.98 9.50 -9.79
CA GLU A 293 8.92 9.28 -8.67
C GLU A 293 10.30 8.77 -9.13
N PHE A 294 10.41 8.35 -10.39
CA PHE A 294 11.63 7.81 -11.00
C PHE A 294 12.26 8.76 -12.04
N ASP A 295 11.90 10.05 -12.06
CA ASP A 295 12.50 11.08 -12.95
C ASP A 295 14.04 11.18 -12.82
N SER A 296 14.60 10.70 -11.70
CA SER A 296 16.05 10.62 -11.49
C SER A 296 16.76 9.54 -12.32
N GLY A 297 16.02 8.58 -12.87
CA GLY A 297 16.53 7.53 -13.72
C GLY A 297 15.60 6.31 -13.75
N ALA A 298 15.40 5.77 -14.96
CA ALA A 298 14.69 4.51 -15.18
C ALA A 298 15.38 3.34 -14.46
N ILE A 299 14.58 2.36 -14.07
CA ILE A 299 15.02 1.09 -13.49
C ILE A 299 15.02 0.04 -14.60
N ASP A 300 16.19 -0.49 -14.95
CA ASP A 300 16.36 -1.44 -16.05
C ASP A 300 16.51 -2.90 -15.60
N ASN A 301 16.68 -3.13 -14.29
CA ASN A 301 16.91 -4.45 -13.72
C ASN A 301 15.69 -5.01 -12.96
N VAL A 302 14.48 -4.70 -13.40
CA VAL A 302 13.23 -5.20 -12.81
C VAL A 302 12.36 -5.89 -13.88
N ALA A 303 11.79 -7.04 -13.55
CA ALA A 303 10.94 -7.82 -14.45
C ALA A 303 9.68 -8.32 -13.75
N PHE A 304 8.55 -8.31 -14.47
CA PHE A 304 7.28 -8.88 -14.01
C PHE A 304 7.39 -10.40 -13.86
N ILE A 305 6.92 -10.93 -12.73
CA ILE A 305 6.80 -12.37 -12.46
C ILE A 305 5.33 -12.81 -12.48
N GLY A 306 4.42 -12.02 -11.92
CA GLY A 306 3.00 -12.40 -11.90
C GLY A 306 2.11 -11.40 -11.19
N HIS A 307 0.83 -11.41 -11.56
CA HIS A 307 -0.23 -10.76 -10.80
C HIS A 307 -0.43 -11.44 -9.44
N ILE A 308 -0.74 -10.65 -8.41
CA ILE A 308 -1.05 -11.16 -7.07
C ILE A 308 -2.55 -10.99 -6.76
N TYR A 309 -3.04 -9.75 -6.73
CA TYR A 309 -4.44 -9.44 -6.44
C TYR A 309 -4.81 -8.01 -6.91
N PRO A 310 -6.10 -7.70 -7.13
CA PRO A 310 -6.56 -6.33 -7.33
C PRO A 310 -6.49 -5.54 -6.01
N GLU A 311 -5.85 -4.38 -6.01
CA GLU A 311 -5.77 -3.50 -4.84
C GLU A 311 -6.73 -2.34 -4.96
N VAL A 312 -7.40 -2.05 -3.85
CA VAL A 312 -8.45 -1.05 -3.78
C VAL A 312 -8.02 0.06 -2.84
N ILE A 313 -8.25 1.31 -3.26
CA ILE A 313 -8.09 2.45 -2.37
C ILE A 313 -9.20 2.45 -1.33
N GLN A 314 -8.81 2.53 -0.06
CA GLN A 314 -9.69 2.50 1.08
C GLN A 314 -9.33 3.66 2.01
N ILE A 315 -10.27 4.60 2.15
CA ILE A 315 -10.13 5.78 3.01
C ILE A 315 -10.95 5.50 4.27
N ILE A 316 -10.26 5.39 5.40
CA ILE A 316 -10.83 4.95 6.68
C ILE A 316 -10.86 6.11 7.66
N THR A 317 -12.01 6.31 8.29
CA THR A 317 -12.21 7.21 9.43
C THR A 317 -13.06 6.50 10.49
N ARG A 318 -13.43 7.23 11.55
CA ARG A 318 -14.41 6.79 12.55
C ARG A 318 -15.61 7.71 12.51
N GLU A 319 -16.82 7.21 12.81
CA GLU A 319 -18.04 8.03 12.85
C GLU A 319 -17.88 9.26 13.76
N ARG A 320 -17.14 9.12 14.86
CA ARG A 320 -16.87 10.21 15.81
C ARG A 320 -16.04 11.39 15.25
N SER A 321 -15.37 11.23 14.10
CA SER A 321 -14.60 12.32 13.47
C SER A 321 -15.52 13.39 12.87
N ASN A 322 -16.77 13.01 12.53
CA ASN A 322 -17.71 13.82 11.74
C ASN A 322 -17.18 14.22 10.35
N ILE A 323 -16.24 13.45 9.78
CA ILE A 323 -15.74 13.65 8.41
C ILE A 323 -16.37 12.61 7.48
N ASP A 324 -17.38 13.01 6.72
CA ASP A 324 -18.17 12.11 5.88
C ASP A 324 -17.64 12.04 4.44
N SER A 325 -16.94 13.09 4.00
CA SER A 325 -16.34 13.19 2.67
C SER A 325 -14.97 13.86 2.71
N LEU A 326 -14.12 13.60 1.71
CA LEU A 326 -12.91 14.41 1.50
C LEU A 326 -13.27 15.86 1.14
N SER A 327 -14.45 16.14 0.58
CA SER A 327 -14.91 17.52 0.35
C SER A 327 -15.06 18.33 1.65
N ASP A 328 -15.20 17.68 2.81
CA ASP A 328 -15.28 18.38 4.10
C ASP A 328 -13.93 19.03 4.49
N LEU A 329 -12.86 18.74 3.74
CA LEU A 329 -11.50 19.23 3.98
C LEU A 329 -11.16 20.51 3.20
N THR A 330 -12.02 20.96 2.28
CA THR A 330 -11.73 22.12 1.43
C THR A 330 -12.08 23.47 2.07
N ASP A 331 -12.98 23.47 3.05
CA ASP A 331 -13.52 24.69 3.68
C ASP A 331 -12.55 25.34 4.69
#